data_AF-A0A8W7PQE2-F1
#
_entry.id   AF-A0A8W7PQE2-F1
#
_cell.length_a   1.000
_cell.length_b   1.000
_cell.length_c   1.000
_cell.angle_alpha   90.00
_cell.angle_beta   90.00
_cell.angle_gamma   90.00
#
_symmetry.space_group_name_H-M   'P 1'
#
loop_
_entity.id
_entity.type
_entity.pdbx_description
1 polymer ?
#
loop_
_entity_poly.entity_id
_entity_poly.type
_entity_poly.pdbx_seq_one_letter_code
_entity_poly.pdbx_strand_id
1 'polypeptide(L)'
;MLAGTLDEIIEQSRRASEIVKRVRVFINPQRAHYESLKMADVISHAALLLKPELQRQRVQLQLLLDDAAATVRGDTVLLEQVLVNLIHNALQAMQAMQAMQAMQGQAAHGPAITLRCQRMEQLLTISVADSGPGIPPEQREQIFAPFFTTKPDGLGLGLNICRTIIEAHGGAMTVENQAGGGAVMTDLPLTLFVVDDDEALRRSLILLLFSQGLAVQAFASGEAFLKCGQPAPAWLRDS
;
A
#
# COMPACT_ATOMS: atom_id res chain seq x y z
N MET A 1 38.62 -13.58 0.01
CA MET A 1 37.69 -14.50 0.70
C MET A 1 36.87 -13.81 1.78
N LEU A 2 37.45 -13.01 2.68
CA LEU A 2 36.70 -12.28 3.74
C LEU A 2 35.62 -11.29 3.24
N ALA A 3 35.82 -10.64 2.10
CA ALA A 3 34.83 -9.70 1.54
C ALA A 3 33.53 -10.40 1.08
N GLY A 4 33.63 -11.56 0.43
CA GLY A 4 32.45 -12.33 0.00
C GLY A 4 31.64 -12.89 1.17
N THR A 5 32.32 -13.26 2.26
CA THR A 5 31.65 -13.71 3.49
C THR A 5 30.94 -12.57 4.21
N LEU A 6 31.46 -11.35 4.13
CA LEU A 6 30.81 -10.15 4.69
C LEU A 6 29.53 -9.79 3.93
N ASP A 7 29.57 -9.86 2.60
CA ASP A 7 28.39 -9.61 1.76
C ASP A 7 27.28 -10.65 2.01
N GLU A 8 27.65 -11.93 2.17
CA GLU A 8 26.71 -12.99 2.54
C GLU A 8 26.10 -12.75 3.93
N ILE A 9 26.90 -12.34 4.92
CA ILE A 9 26.41 -12.04 6.27
C ILE A 9 25.47 -10.83 6.26
N ILE A 10 25.79 -9.79 5.47
CA ILE A 10 24.94 -8.61 5.30
C ILE A 10 23.60 -9.03 4.68
N GLU A 11 23.62 -9.86 3.64
CA GLU A 11 22.39 -10.30 2.97
C GLU A 11 21.55 -11.24 3.85
N GLN A 12 22.18 -12.14 4.62
CA GLN A 12 21.48 -12.97 5.61
C GLN A 12 20.90 -12.14 6.76
N SER A 13 21.61 -11.11 7.23
CA SER A 13 21.12 -10.19 8.26
C SER A 13 19.95 -9.34 7.76
N ARG A 14 20.00 -8.90 6.50
CA ARG A 14 18.90 -8.21 5.81
C ARG A 14 17.67 -9.13 5.70
N ARG A 15 17.88 -10.38 5.28
CA ARG A 15 16.82 -11.40 5.16
C ARG A 15 16.20 -11.75 6.51
N ALA A 16 17.02 -11.94 7.55
CA ALA A 16 16.55 -12.19 8.91
C ALA A 16 15.78 -11.00 9.49
N SER A 17 16.26 -9.77 9.25
CA SER A 17 15.57 -8.54 9.68
C SER A 17 14.23 -8.35 8.98
N GLU A 18 14.14 -8.69 7.68
CA GLU A 18 12.88 -8.72 6.95
C GLU A 18 11.91 -9.77 7.50
N ILE A 19 12.40 -10.98 7.82
CA ILE A 19 11.58 -12.04 8.45
C ILE A 19 11.08 -11.58 9.82
N VAL A 20 11.94 -11.00 10.67
CA VAL A 20 11.57 -10.50 12.00
C VAL A 20 10.57 -9.35 11.91
N LYS A 21 10.74 -8.39 10.99
CA LYS A 21 9.75 -7.32 10.74
C LYS A 21 8.40 -7.90 10.31
N ARG A 22 8.39 -8.88 9.41
CA ARG A 22 7.18 -9.54 8.91
C ARG A 22 6.46 -10.35 10.01
N VAL A 23 7.21 -11.08 10.84
CA VAL A 23 6.66 -11.84 11.99
C VAL A 23 6.13 -10.90 13.07
N ARG A 24 6.80 -9.78 13.35
CA ARG A 24 6.37 -8.80 14.36
C ARG A 24 5.02 -8.15 14.02
N VAL A 25 4.73 -7.93 12.73
CA VAL A 25 3.43 -7.41 12.25
C VAL A 25 2.31 -8.45 12.43
N PHE A 26 2.62 -9.74 12.22
CA PHE A 26 1.65 -10.84 12.39
C PHE A 26 1.27 -11.08 13.86
N ILE A 27 2.20 -10.85 14.79
CA ILE A 27 2.02 -11.21 16.21
C ILE A 27 1.34 -10.10 17.03
N ASN A 28 1.29 -8.83 16.58
CA ASN A 28 0.75 -7.77 17.44
C ASN A 28 0.06 -6.58 16.72
N PRO A 29 -1.19 -6.73 16.25
CA PRO A 29 -2.01 -5.61 15.77
C PRO A 29 -2.34 -4.54 16.84
N GLN A 30 -2.12 -4.82 18.13
CA GLN A 30 -2.67 -4.02 19.25
C GLN A 30 -1.84 -2.78 19.69
N ARG A 31 -0.86 -2.33 18.89
CA ARG A 31 -0.13 -1.08 19.18
C ARG A 31 0.13 -0.21 17.94
N ALA A 32 -0.82 -0.19 17.00
CA ALA A 32 -0.78 0.81 15.93
C ALA A 32 -1.04 2.20 16.54
N HIS A 33 -0.14 3.15 16.29
CA HIS A 33 -0.24 4.51 16.79
C HIS A 33 -0.87 5.39 15.70
N TYR A 34 -2.20 5.44 15.69
CA TYR A 34 -2.94 6.21 14.69
C TYR A 34 -2.87 7.71 14.99
N GLU A 35 -2.33 8.45 14.03
CA GLU A 35 -2.25 9.91 14.04
C GLU A 35 -2.81 10.50 12.74
N SER A 36 -3.05 11.82 12.72
CA SER A 36 -3.33 12.53 11.48
C SER A 36 -2.02 12.81 10.77
N LEU A 37 -1.82 12.23 9.59
CA LEU A 37 -0.57 12.30 8.85
C LEU A 37 -0.82 12.77 7.41
N LYS A 38 0.16 13.48 6.84
CA LYS A 38 0.16 13.84 5.42
C LYS A 38 0.70 12.68 4.61
N MET A 39 -0.10 12.17 3.69
CA MET A 39 0.31 11.02 2.88
C MET A 39 1.52 11.34 1.99
N ALA A 40 1.67 12.61 1.59
CA ALA A 40 2.84 13.08 0.84
C ALA A 40 4.16 12.89 1.61
N ASP A 41 4.16 13.07 2.93
CA ASP A 41 5.35 12.91 3.77
C ASP A 41 5.72 11.42 3.88
N VAL A 42 4.72 10.55 4.08
CA VAL A 42 4.88 9.09 4.09
C VAL A 42 5.43 8.58 2.76
N ILE A 43 4.89 9.05 1.63
CA ILE A 43 5.38 8.69 0.29
C ILE A 43 6.83 9.16 0.09
N SER A 44 7.13 10.39 0.48
CA SER A 44 8.47 10.96 0.35
C SER A 44 9.50 10.20 1.19
N HIS A 45 9.14 9.80 2.41
CA HIS A 45 10.03 9.03 3.28
C HIS A 45 10.26 7.62 2.73
N ALA A 46 9.22 6.90 2.29
CA ALA A 46 9.36 5.60 1.65
C ALA A 46 10.24 5.66 0.39
N ALA A 47 10.07 6.70 -0.44
CA ALA A 47 10.90 6.95 -1.62
C ALA A 47 12.38 7.20 -1.26
N LEU A 48 12.64 7.95 -0.18
CA LEU A 48 13.99 8.21 0.32
C LEU A 48 14.67 6.92 0.80
N LEU A 49 13.97 6.08 1.55
CA LEU A 49 14.47 4.79 2.05
C LEU A 49 14.91 3.86 0.90
N LEU A 50 14.19 3.90 -0.22
CA LEU A 50 14.44 3.02 -1.38
C LEU A 50 15.33 3.64 -2.46
N LYS A 51 15.71 4.92 -2.32
CA LYS A 51 16.56 5.63 -3.27
C LYS A 51 17.85 4.88 -3.64
N PRO A 52 18.62 4.30 -2.69
CA PRO A 52 19.84 3.57 -3.05
C PRO A 52 19.57 2.34 -3.93
N GLU A 53 18.47 1.63 -3.69
CA GLU A 53 18.09 0.44 -4.44
C GLU A 53 17.60 0.81 -5.86
N LEU A 54 16.74 1.84 -5.95
CA LEU A 54 16.27 2.38 -7.23
C LEU A 54 17.43 2.84 -8.12
N GLN A 55 18.42 3.51 -7.53
CA GLN A 55 19.64 3.94 -8.23
C GLN A 55 20.49 2.75 -8.69
N ARG A 56 20.69 1.76 -7.83
CA ARG A 56 21.45 0.54 -8.15
C ARG A 56 20.84 -0.20 -9.35
N GLN A 57 19.51 -0.29 -9.37
CA GLN A 57 18.75 -0.97 -10.42
C GLN A 57 18.43 -0.06 -11.63
N ARG A 58 18.85 1.21 -11.60
CA ARG A 58 18.58 2.21 -12.65
C ARG A 58 17.08 2.38 -12.96
N VAL A 59 16.24 2.29 -11.94
CA VAL A 59 14.79 2.48 -12.03
C VAL A 59 14.46 3.94 -11.77
N GLN A 60 13.67 4.54 -12.66
CA GLN A 60 13.14 5.89 -12.46
C GLN A 60 11.92 5.83 -11.55
N LEU A 61 11.92 6.60 -10.47
CA LEU A 61 10.74 6.78 -9.61
C LEU A 61 10.14 8.16 -9.87
N GLN A 62 8.90 8.19 -10.33
CA GLN A 62 8.11 9.41 -10.52
C GLN A 62 7.10 9.55 -9.39
N LEU A 63 7.05 10.72 -8.75
CA LEU A 63 6.06 11.06 -7.73
C LEU A 63 5.07 12.07 -8.30
N LEU A 64 3.78 11.73 -8.26
CA LEU A 64 2.66 12.57 -8.72
C LEU A 64 1.73 12.80 -7.53
N LEU A 65 1.94 13.89 -6.79
CA LEU A 65 1.23 14.19 -5.55
C LEU A 65 0.23 15.32 -5.78
N ASP A 66 -0.95 14.96 -6.30
CA ASP A 66 -1.95 15.92 -6.78
C ASP A 66 -2.62 16.69 -5.63
N ASP A 67 -2.74 16.09 -4.43
CA ASP A 67 -3.18 16.75 -3.19
C ASP A 67 -2.17 16.50 -2.06
N ALA A 68 -1.05 17.22 -2.09
CA ALA A 68 0.02 17.07 -1.08
C ALA A 68 -0.40 17.52 0.34
N ALA A 69 -1.52 18.22 0.48
CA ALA A 69 -2.05 18.67 1.77
C ALA A 69 -3.02 17.66 2.39
N ALA A 70 -3.48 16.65 1.64
CA ALA A 70 -4.38 15.63 2.12
C ALA A 70 -3.80 14.88 3.34
N THR A 71 -4.58 14.87 4.41
CA THR A 71 -4.27 14.12 5.63
C THR A 71 -5.18 12.90 5.75
N VAL A 72 -4.61 11.77 6.13
CA VAL A 72 -5.33 10.54 6.49
C VAL A 72 -5.04 10.18 7.94
N ARG A 73 -5.93 9.43 8.58
CA ARG A 73 -5.65 8.86 9.89
C ARG A 73 -4.95 7.51 9.70
N GLY A 74 -3.76 7.35 10.27
CA GLY A 74 -3.01 6.11 10.11
C GLY A 74 -1.81 5.99 11.02
N ASP A 75 -1.20 4.81 10.98
CA ASP A 75 0.11 4.56 11.56
C ASP A 75 1.17 4.76 10.46
N THR A 76 2.01 5.77 10.66
CA THR A 76 3.07 6.15 9.72
C THR A 76 3.97 4.97 9.34
N VAL A 77 4.39 4.15 10.31
CA VAL A 77 5.30 3.02 10.07
C VAL A 77 4.62 1.92 9.26
N LEU A 78 3.34 1.64 9.54
CA LEU A 78 2.59 0.63 8.80
C LEU A 78 2.32 1.07 7.36
N LEU A 79 1.94 2.33 7.13
CA LEU A 79 1.72 2.84 5.78
C LEU A 79 3.02 2.93 4.96
N GLU A 80 4.14 3.32 5.58
CA GLU A 80 5.46 3.23 4.94
C GLU A 80 5.80 1.80 4.54
N GLN A 81 5.52 0.82 5.41
CA GLN A 81 5.76 -0.60 5.11
C GLN A 81 4.94 -1.07 3.90
N VAL A 82 3.70 -0.59 3.74
CA VAL A 82 2.89 -0.86 2.53
C VAL A 82 3.62 -0.35 1.30
N LEU A 83 4.00 0.93 1.29
CA LEU A 83 4.69 1.53 0.14
C LEU A 83 6.02 0.83 -0.18
N VAL A 84 6.82 0.52 0.84
CA VAL A 84 8.09 -0.18 0.66
C VAL A 84 7.86 -1.56 0.04
N ASN A 85 6.88 -2.31 0.53
CA ASN A 85 6.55 -3.63 -0.01
C ASN A 85 6.07 -3.53 -1.47
N LEU A 86 5.22 -2.56 -1.80
CA LEU A 86 4.71 -2.37 -3.16
C LEU A 86 5.84 -2.00 -4.14
N ILE A 87 6.71 -1.06 -3.78
CA ILE A 87 7.85 -0.66 -4.62
C ILE A 87 8.83 -1.83 -4.77
N HIS A 88 9.08 -2.59 -3.72
CA HIS A 88 9.96 -3.77 -3.81
C HIS A 88 9.36 -4.86 -4.71
N ASN A 89 8.03 -5.05 -4.65
CA ASN A 89 7.33 -5.97 -5.54
C ASN A 89 7.46 -5.54 -7.01
N ALA A 90 7.31 -4.25 -7.30
CA ALA A 90 7.51 -3.67 -8.63
C ALA A 90 8.94 -3.86 -9.14
N LEU A 91 9.96 -3.55 -8.31
CA LEU A 91 11.37 -3.75 -8.65
C LEU A 91 11.65 -5.20 -9.06
N GLN A 92 11.21 -6.16 -8.23
CA GLN A 92 11.41 -7.58 -8.50
C GLN A 92 10.71 -8.04 -9.79
N ALA A 93 9.49 -7.54 -10.06
CA ALA A 93 8.76 -7.88 -11.28
C ALA A 93 9.47 -7.37 -12.54
N MET A 94 9.96 -6.12 -12.52
CA MET A 94 10.73 -5.55 -13.63
C MET A 94 12.07 -6.24 -13.84
N GLN A 95 12.77 -6.62 -12.77
CA GLN A 95 14.03 -7.37 -12.86
C GLN A 95 13.85 -8.73 -13.56
N ALA A 96 12.81 -9.47 -13.17
CA ALA A 96 12.50 -10.76 -13.80
C ALA A 96 12.20 -10.60 -15.30
N MET A 97 11.43 -9.57 -15.67
CA MET A 97 11.13 -9.25 -17.06
C MET A 97 12.40 -8.90 -17.85
N GLN A 98 13.28 -8.04 -17.30
CA GLN A 98 14.51 -7.65 -17.97
C GLN A 98 15.45 -8.83 -18.18
N ALA A 99 15.57 -9.74 -17.21
CA ALA A 99 16.35 -10.96 -17.35
C ALA A 99 15.82 -11.84 -18.51
N MET A 100 14.50 -12.00 -18.60
CA MET A 100 13.86 -12.73 -19.71
C MET A 100 14.08 -12.04 -21.07
N GLN A 101 13.92 -10.72 -21.14
CA GLN A 101 14.13 -9.94 -22.38
C GLN A 101 15.58 -10.00 -22.86
N ALA A 102 16.55 -9.94 -21.93
CA ALA A 102 17.96 -10.06 -22.24
C ALA A 102 18.31 -11.43 -22.82
N MET A 103 17.73 -12.51 -22.28
CA MET A 103 17.87 -13.87 -22.84
C MET A 103 17.26 -14.00 -24.24
N GLN A 104 16.26 -13.18 -24.56
CA GLN A 104 15.57 -13.18 -25.85
C GLN A 104 16.11 -12.14 -26.84
N GLY A 105 17.15 -11.38 -26.48
CA GLY A 105 17.76 -10.35 -27.33
C GLY A 105 16.86 -9.14 -27.61
N GLN A 106 15.86 -8.87 -26.77
CA GLN A 106 14.93 -7.76 -26.93
C GLN A 106 15.48 -6.46 -26.32
N ALA A 107 15.15 -5.32 -26.94
CA ALA A 107 15.49 -4.01 -26.40
C ALA A 107 14.68 -3.74 -25.12
N ALA A 108 15.39 -3.57 -23.99
CA ALA A 108 14.77 -3.20 -22.72
C ALA A 108 14.41 -1.71 -22.73
N HIS A 109 13.14 -1.40 -22.41
CA HIS A 109 12.76 -0.05 -22.02
C HIS A 109 13.30 0.24 -20.61
N GLY A 110 13.60 1.51 -20.32
CA GLY A 110 14.07 1.92 -18.99
C GLY A 110 12.99 1.63 -17.94
N PRO A 111 13.29 0.89 -16.86
CA PRO A 111 12.30 0.54 -15.85
C PRO A 111 11.85 1.79 -15.10
N ALA A 112 10.55 1.92 -14.91
CA ALA A 112 9.95 3.06 -14.22
C ALA A 112 8.86 2.62 -13.24
N ILE A 113 8.77 3.34 -12.12
CA ILE A 113 7.70 3.25 -11.15
C ILE A 113 7.09 4.64 -11.02
N THR A 114 5.77 4.71 -11.04
CA THR A 114 5.01 5.93 -10.79
C THR A 114 4.19 5.74 -9.51
N LEU A 115 4.45 6.58 -8.52
CA LEU A 115 3.63 6.73 -7.33
C LEU A 115 2.73 7.94 -7.50
N ARG A 116 1.41 7.73 -7.54
CA ARG A 116 0.43 8.80 -7.55
C ARG A 116 -0.35 8.84 -6.25
N CYS A 117 -0.59 10.03 -5.74
CA CYS A 117 -1.49 10.30 -4.62
C CYS A 117 -2.49 11.35 -5.09
N GLN A 118 -3.77 10.99 -5.16
CA GLN A 118 -4.83 11.86 -5.64
C GLN A 118 -6.07 11.74 -4.75
N ARG A 119 -6.73 12.88 -4.52
CA ARG A 119 -8.03 12.92 -3.84
C ARG A 119 -9.12 12.53 -4.84
N MET A 120 -9.91 11.53 -4.51
CA MET A 120 -11.12 11.13 -5.24
C MET A 120 -12.30 11.20 -4.26
N GLU A 121 -13.10 12.27 -4.36
CA GLU A 121 -14.21 12.54 -3.44
C GLU A 121 -13.78 12.54 -1.95
N GLN A 122 -14.21 11.54 -1.18
CA GLN A 122 -13.90 11.33 0.24
C GLN A 122 -12.77 10.31 0.48
N LEU A 123 -12.10 9.88 -0.59
CA LEU A 123 -11.00 8.93 -0.56
C LEU A 123 -9.71 9.59 -1.02
N LEU A 124 -8.60 9.14 -0.45
CA LEU A 124 -7.28 9.39 -0.96
C LEU A 124 -6.81 8.11 -1.65
N THR A 125 -6.67 8.17 -2.97
CA THR A 125 -6.20 7.05 -3.77
C THR A 125 -4.68 7.17 -3.95
N ILE A 126 -3.97 6.16 -3.45
CA ILE A 126 -2.55 5.95 -3.71
C ILE A 126 -2.41 4.85 -4.75
N SER A 127 -1.70 5.11 -5.83
CA SER A 127 -1.37 4.09 -6.84
C SER A 127 0.13 3.94 -7.01
N VAL A 128 0.55 2.68 -7.16
CA VAL A 128 1.91 2.27 -7.49
C VAL A 128 1.84 1.55 -8.83
N ALA A 129 2.24 2.23 -9.90
CA ALA A 129 2.30 1.66 -11.24
C ALA A 129 3.76 1.33 -11.59
N ASP A 130 3.99 0.17 -12.18
CA ASP A 130 5.30 -0.28 -12.65
C ASP A 130 5.28 -0.62 -14.14
N SER A 131 6.43 -0.52 -14.78
CA SER A 131 6.62 -0.89 -16.18
C SER A 131 6.99 -2.37 -16.36
N GLY A 132 6.56 -3.25 -15.45
CA GLY A 132 6.82 -4.68 -15.45
C GLY A 132 5.80 -5.46 -16.30
N PRO A 133 5.78 -6.80 -16.16
CA PRO A 133 4.99 -7.68 -17.04
C PRO A 133 3.48 -7.63 -16.77
N GLY A 134 3.05 -6.92 -15.72
CA GLY A 134 1.67 -6.97 -15.23
C GLY A 134 1.32 -8.29 -14.55
N ILE A 135 0.04 -8.43 -14.19
CA ILE A 135 -0.50 -9.58 -13.47
C ILE A 135 -1.49 -10.33 -14.38
N PRO A 136 -1.31 -11.65 -14.60
CA PRO A 136 -2.25 -12.44 -15.38
C PRO A 136 -3.68 -12.37 -14.78
N PRO A 137 -4.74 -12.27 -15.61
CA PRO A 137 -6.12 -12.15 -15.13
C PRO A 137 -6.51 -13.21 -14.09
N GLU A 138 -6.10 -14.46 -14.30
CA GLU A 138 -6.36 -15.61 -13.45
C GLU A 138 -5.69 -15.52 -12.06
N GLN A 139 -4.70 -14.65 -11.89
CA GLN A 139 -3.99 -14.49 -10.61
C GLN A 139 -4.51 -13.31 -9.78
N ARG A 140 -5.27 -12.37 -10.37
CA ARG A 140 -5.62 -11.08 -9.75
C ARG A 140 -6.29 -11.19 -8.38
N GLU A 141 -7.18 -12.17 -8.20
CA GLU A 141 -7.84 -12.39 -6.91
C GLU A 141 -6.92 -13.11 -5.90
N GLN A 142 -6.07 -14.02 -6.40
CA GLN A 142 -5.20 -14.85 -5.57
C GLN A 142 -3.96 -14.11 -5.08
N ILE A 143 -3.53 -13.02 -5.73
CA ILE A 143 -2.29 -12.33 -5.35
C ILE A 143 -2.27 -11.79 -3.91
N PHE A 144 -3.45 -11.63 -3.30
CA PHE A 144 -3.61 -11.18 -1.92
C PHE A 144 -3.76 -12.33 -0.93
N ALA A 145 -3.86 -13.57 -1.41
CA ALA A 145 -3.94 -14.74 -0.55
C ALA A 145 -2.60 -14.95 0.18
N PRO A 146 -2.63 -15.33 1.48
CA PRO A 146 -1.41 -15.69 2.19
C PRO A 146 -0.62 -16.78 1.46
N PHE A 147 0.70 -16.63 1.42
CA PHE A 147 1.64 -17.58 0.78
C PHE A 147 1.54 -17.71 -0.74
N PHE A 148 0.67 -16.94 -1.40
CA PHE A 148 0.65 -16.89 -2.86
C PHE A 148 1.87 -16.13 -3.39
N THR A 149 2.66 -16.78 -4.23
CA THR A 149 3.87 -16.20 -4.82
C THR A 149 4.16 -16.88 -6.16
N THR A 150 4.53 -16.08 -7.15
CA THR A 150 5.09 -16.55 -8.42
C THR A 150 6.62 -16.51 -8.42
N LYS A 151 7.22 -16.05 -7.33
CA LYS A 151 8.66 -15.82 -7.18
C LYS A 151 9.32 -17.04 -6.51
N PRO A 152 10.42 -17.59 -7.06
CA PRO A 152 11.09 -18.79 -6.54
C PRO A 152 11.47 -18.70 -5.04
N ASP A 153 11.92 -17.53 -4.60
CA ASP A 153 12.36 -17.25 -3.22
C ASP A 153 11.38 -16.37 -2.42
N GLY A 154 10.19 -16.11 -2.97
CA GLY A 154 9.18 -15.26 -2.34
C GLY A 154 8.32 -16.04 -1.36
N LEU A 155 8.16 -15.54 -0.13
CA LEU A 155 7.27 -16.16 0.87
C LEU A 155 5.77 -15.95 0.59
N GLY A 156 5.40 -15.08 -0.36
CA GLY A 156 4.00 -14.80 -0.70
C GLY A 156 3.20 -14.04 0.36
N LEU A 157 3.88 -13.29 1.24
CA LEU A 157 3.22 -12.54 2.32
C LEU A 157 3.11 -11.04 2.04
N GLY A 158 3.84 -10.51 1.05
CA GLY A 158 3.97 -9.06 0.84
C GLY A 158 2.64 -8.35 0.60
N LEU A 159 1.90 -8.76 -0.44
CA LEU A 159 0.63 -8.14 -0.80
C LEU A 159 -0.49 -8.46 0.21
N ASN A 160 -0.45 -9.63 0.84
CA ASN A 160 -1.37 -9.96 1.92
C ASN A 160 -1.20 -9.00 3.11
N ILE A 161 0.04 -8.78 3.57
CA ILE A 161 0.35 -7.80 4.63
C ILE A 161 -0.11 -6.40 4.21
N CYS A 162 0.15 -6.01 2.97
CA CYS A 162 -0.30 -4.71 2.46
C CYS A 162 -1.81 -4.57 2.55
N ARG A 163 -2.58 -5.57 2.10
CA ARG A 163 -4.05 -5.58 2.20
C ARG A 163 -4.51 -5.48 3.66
N THR A 164 -3.98 -6.31 4.55
CA THR A 164 -4.35 -6.29 5.98
C THR A 164 -4.09 -4.94 6.63
N ILE A 165 -2.94 -4.31 6.33
CA ILE A 165 -2.64 -2.96 6.85
C ILE A 165 -3.67 -1.96 6.33
N ILE A 166 -3.94 -1.94 5.03
CA ILE A 166 -4.88 -0.98 4.43
C ILE A 166 -6.30 -1.17 4.95
N GLU A 167 -6.77 -2.42 5.08
CA GLU A 167 -8.07 -2.73 5.67
C GLU A 167 -8.14 -2.27 7.14
N ALA A 168 -7.07 -2.45 7.91
CA ALA A 168 -6.98 -1.91 9.27
C ALA A 168 -6.98 -0.37 9.32
N HIS A 169 -6.68 0.30 8.21
CA HIS A 169 -6.80 1.76 8.05
C HIS A 169 -8.17 2.19 7.48
N GLY A 170 -9.13 1.26 7.38
CA GLY A 170 -10.46 1.52 6.83
C GLY A 170 -10.48 1.67 5.32
N GLY A 171 -9.39 1.30 4.65
CA GLY A 171 -9.22 1.41 3.21
C GLY A 171 -9.56 0.14 2.45
N ALA A 172 -9.32 0.19 1.14
CA ALA A 172 -9.41 -0.97 0.23
C ALA A 172 -8.19 -1.02 -0.69
N MET A 173 -7.85 -2.23 -1.15
CA MET A 173 -6.73 -2.44 -2.07
C MET A 173 -7.19 -3.21 -3.30
N THR A 174 -6.88 -2.67 -4.47
CA THR A 174 -7.21 -3.25 -5.77
C THR A 174 -5.96 -3.32 -6.64
N VAL A 175 -6.06 -4.07 -7.73
CA VAL A 175 -4.94 -4.31 -8.63
C VAL A 175 -5.45 -4.40 -10.06
N GLU A 176 -4.81 -3.67 -10.96
CA GLU A 176 -5.18 -3.62 -12.37
C GLU A 176 -3.92 -3.54 -13.23
N ASN A 177 -3.99 -4.06 -14.46
CA ASN A 177 -2.92 -3.82 -15.43
C ASN A 177 -3.21 -2.54 -16.21
N GLN A 178 -2.18 -1.74 -16.45
CA GLN A 178 -2.18 -0.61 -17.38
C GLN A 178 -1.47 -1.00 -18.68
N ALA A 179 -1.62 -0.16 -19.71
CA ALA A 179 -1.06 -0.40 -21.05
C ALA A 179 0.48 -0.61 -21.08
N GLY A 180 1.19 -0.22 -20.01
CA GLY A 180 2.65 -0.36 -19.88
C GLY A 180 3.14 -1.27 -18.74
N GLY A 181 2.24 -1.91 -17.97
CA GLY A 181 2.61 -2.78 -16.85
C GLY A 181 1.57 -2.84 -15.72
N GLY A 182 1.92 -3.42 -14.57
CA GLY A 182 1.01 -3.61 -13.44
C GLY A 182 0.77 -2.31 -12.65
N ALA A 183 -0.40 -2.19 -12.02
CA ALA A 183 -0.69 -1.14 -11.07
C ALA A 183 -1.42 -1.69 -9.84
N VAL A 184 -0.91 -1.36 -8.66
CA VAL A 184 -1.63 -1.59 -7.38
C VAL A 184 -2.21 -0.27 -6.93
N MET A 185 -3.48 -0.27 -6.57
CA MET A 185 -4.21 0.89 -6.08
C MET A 185 -4.70 0.64 -4.66
N THR A 186 -4.70 1.70 -3.86
CA THR A 186 -5.09 1.68 -2.47
C THR A 186 -5.89 2.92 -2.17
N ASP A 187 -7.09 2.74 -1.66
CA ASP A 187 -7.97 3.83 -1.25
C ASP A 187 -7.98 3.93 0.27
N LEU A 188 -7.67 5.12 0.80
CA LEU A 188 -7.74 5.44 2.22
C LEU A 188 -8.83 6.48 2.47
N PRO A 189 -9.66 6.33 3.52
CA PRO A 189 -10.70 7.31 3.82
C PRO A 189 -10.10 8.64 4.30
N LEU A 190 -10.59 9.75 3.75
CA LEU A 190 -10.31 11.12 4.21
C LEU A 190 -11.28 11.57 5.31
N THR A 191 -12.46 10.95 5.36
CA THR A 191 -13.52 11.24 6.32
C THR A 191 -13.93 9.96 7.05
N LEU A 192 -14.04 10.03 8.37
CA LEU A 192 -14.58 8.93 9.17
C LEU A 192 -16.11 9.02 9.18
N PHE A 193 -16.74 7.86 9.03
CA PHE A 193 -18.18 7.74 9.10
C PHE A 193 -18.59 7.11 10.44
N VAL A 194 -19.46 7.80 11.17
CA VAL A 194 -20.07 7.28 12.41
C VAL A 194 -21.53 6.94 12.11
N VAL A 195 -21.86 5.65 12.13
CA VAL A 195 -23.23 5.19 11.97
C VAL A 195 -23.70 4.61 13.28
N ASP A 196 -24.63 5.29 13.92
CA ASP A 196 -25.13 4.93 15.25
C ASP A 196 -26.56 5.46 15.36
N ASP A 197 -27.50 4.69 15.88
CA ASP A 197 -28.90 5.11 16.03
C ASP A 197 -29.11 5.95 17.30
N ASP A 198 -28.27 5.79 18.33
CA ASP A 198 -28.29 6.59 19.55
C ASP A 198 -27.70 7.99 19.31
N GLU A 199 -28.53 9.03 19.47
CA GLU A 199 -28.13 10.41 19.25
C GLU A 199 -27.07 10.91 20.23
N ALA A 200 -27.16 10.52 21.50
CA ALA A 200 -26.24 10.98 22.54
C ALA A 200 -24.84 10.36 22.33
N LEU A 201 -24.79 9.07 21.98
CA LEU A 201 -23.55 8.37 21.68
C LEU A 201 -22.92 8.92 20.39
N ARG A 202 -23.71 9.05 19.33
CA ARG A 202 -23.27 9.63 18.05
C ARG A 202 -22.71 11.04 18.22
N ARG A 203 -23.38 11.91 18.99
CA ARG A 203 -22.92 13.28 19.27
C ARG A 203 -21.62 13.30 20.06
N SER A 204 -21.48 12.42 21.05
CA SER A 204 -20.26 12.30 21.86
C SER A 204 -19.08 11.82 21.02
N LEU A 205 -19.29 10.83 20.14
CA LEU A 205 -18.29 10.34 19.19
C LEU A 205 -17.84 11.41 18.20
N ILE A 206 -18.79 12.16 17.62
CA ILE A 206 -18.49 13.29 16.73
C ILE A 206 -17.59 14.31 17.43
N LEU A 207 -17.96 14.74 18.63
CA LEU A 207 -17.19 15.73 19.39
C LEU A 207 -15.79 15.22 19.74
N LEU A 208 -15.68 13.97 20.18
CA LEU A 208 -14.39 13.33 20.45
C LEU A 208 -13.52 13.32 19.19
N LEU A 209 -14.04 12.83 18.07
CA LEU A 209 -13.28 12.70 16.83
C LEU A 209 -12.90 14.08 16.25
N PHE A 210 -13.79 15.07 16.27
CA PHE A 210 -13.44 16.46 15.88
C PHE A 210 -12.37 17.08 16.79
N SER A 211 -12.40 16.79 18.10
CA SER A 211 -11.36 17.28 19.02
C SER A 211 -9.97 16.73 18.69
N GLN A 212 -9.90 15.60 17.97
CA GLN A 212 -8.66 15.02 17.45
C GLN A 212 -8.31 15.51 16.03
N GLY A 213 -9.02 16.53 15.52
CA GLY A 213 -8.80 17.11 14.19
C GLY A 213 -9.30 16.27 13.03
N LEU A 214 -10.23 15.33 13.28
CA LEU A 214 -10.72 14.41 12.26
C LEU A 214 -11.94 14.99 11.52
N ALA A 215 -11.96 14.79 10.20
CA ALA A 215 -13.17 14.99 9.41
C ALA A 215 -14.13 13.83 9.68
N VAL A 216 -15.34 14.14 10.15
CA VAL A 216 -16.35 13.15 10.52
C VAL A 216 -17.68 13.50 9.88
N GLN A 217 -18.35 12.50 9.32
CA GLN A 217 -19.76 12.55 8.99
C GLN A 217 -20.50 11.47 9.79
N ALA A 218 -21.71 11.79 10.23
CA ALA A 218 -22.48 10.88 11.06
C ALA A 218 -23.88 10.64 10.49
N PHE A 219 -24.35 9.41 10.63
CA PHE A 219 -25.63 8.95 10.12
C PHE A 219 -26.40 8.27 11.23
N ALA A 220 -27.71 8.52 11.29
CA ALA A 220 -28.60 7.93 12.29
C ALA A 220 -28.98 6.48 11.97
N SER A 221 -28.62 5.97 10.79
CA SER A 221 -28.86 4.57 10.39
C SER A 221 -27.96 4.16 9.23
N GLY A 222 -27.76 2.85 9.05
CA GLY A 222 -27.06 2.30 7.88
C GLY A 222 -27.75 2.65 6.57
N GLU A 223 -29.08 2.73 6.55
CA GLU A 223 -29.83 3.14 5.35
C GLU A 223 -29.55 4.59 4.96
N ALA A 224 -29.46 5.50 5.95
CA ALA A 224 -29.09 6.90 5.71
C ALA A 224 -27.65 7.02 5.18
N PHE A 225 -26.74 6.18 5.67
CA PHE A 225 -25.37 6.10 5.15
C PHE A 225 -25.34 5.64 3.69
N LEU A 226 -26.03 4.55 3.35
CA LEU A 226 -26.05 3.99 1.99
C LEU A 226 -26.70 4.93 0.97
N LYS A 227 -27.69 5.74 1.37
CA LYS A 227 -28.35 6.74 0.51
C LYS A 227 -27.49 7.96 0.17
N CYS A 228 -26.36 8.16 0.85
CA CYS A 228 -25.44 9.28 0.60
C CYS A 228 -24.64 9.14 -0.72
N GLY A 229 -24.81 8.03 -1.46
CA GLY A 229 -24.18 7.83 -2.77
C GLY A 229 -22.67 7.65 -2.73
N GLN A 230 -22.10 7.38 -1.55
CA GLN A 230 -20.67 7.11 -1.38
C GLN A 230 -20.34 5.69 -1.86
N PRO A 231 -19.16 5.45 -2.47
CA PRO A 231 -18.75 4.10 -2.79
C PRO A 231 -18.65 3.30 -1.48
N ALA A 232 -19.59 2.38 -1.28
CA ALA A 232 -19.52 1.43 -0.18
C ALA A 232 -18.15 0.73 -0.25
N PRO A 233 -17.37 0.71 0.85
CA PRO A 233 -16.13 -0.05 0.93
C PRO A 233 -16.36 -1.48 0.43
N ALA A 234 -15.39 -2.07 -0.26
CA ALA A 234 -15.57 -3.38 -0.89
C ALA A 234 -16.07 -4.45 0.10
N TRP A 235 -15.65 -4.40 1.37
CA TRP A 235 -16.07 -5.30 2.43
C TRP A 235 -17.54 -5.18 2.87
N LEU A 236 -18.21 -4.06 2.55
CA LEU A 236 -19.63 -3.84 2.83
C LEU A 236 -20.54 -4.38 1.72
N ARG A 237 -19.98 -4.72 0.54
CA ARG A 237 -20.75 -5.23 -0.61
C ARG A 237 -21.02 -6.74 -0.53
N ASP A 238 -20.32 -7.44 0.34
CA ASP A 238 -20.39 -8.91 0.52
C ASP A 238 -21.11 -9.34 1.82
N SER A 239 -21.83 -8.42 2.49
CA SER A 239 -22.62 -8.69 3.72
C SER A 239 -24.12 -8.79 3.47
#